data_AF-A0A7J3X662-F1
#
_entry.id   AF-A0A7J3X662-F1
#
_cell.length_a   1.000
_cell.length_b   1.000
_cell.length_c   1.000
_cell.angle_alpha   90.00
_cell.angle_beta   90.00
_cell.angle_gamma   90.00
#
_symmetry.space_group_name_H-M   'P 1'
#
loop_
_entity.id
_entity.type
_entity.pdbx_description
1 polymer ?
#
loop_
_entity_poly.entity_id
_entity_poly.type
_entity_poly.pdbx_seq_one_letter_code
_entity_poly.pdbx_strand_id
1 'polypeptide(L)'
;MSRRAKKEEPKPQPPADLTRFLAQPPEQPTAPAPQPLLSEEVERAVLNYIRRKGRVTKSELYKWSKDSGIKPAAFYNAVTSLLSKGLISRSFDPEKEEYIFSAK
;
A
#
# COMPACT_ATOMS: atom_id res chain seq x y z
N MET A 1 -10.53 53.82 -58.45
CA MET A 1 -10.91 54.20 -57.06
C MET A 1 -11.10 52.93 -56.25
N SER A 2 -10.48 52.91 -55.07
CA SER A 2 -10.38 51.82 -54.10
C SER A 2 -11.71 51.19 -53.65
N ARG A 3 -11.67 49.89 -53.30
CA ARG A 3 -12.24 49.31 -52.07
C ARG A 3 -11.67 47.90 -51.82
N ARG A 4 -10.83 47.79 -50.78
CA ARG A 4 -10.35 46.55 -50.15
C ARG A 4 -11.48 45.88 -49.36
N ALA A 5 -11.53 44.55 -49.33
CA ALA A 5 -12.04 43.73 -48.22
C ALA A 5 -11.77 42.23 -48.54
N LYS A 6 -11.38 41.34 -47.64
CA LYS A 6 -10.83 41.39 -46.28
C LYS A 6 -10.26 39.97 -46.06
N LYS A 7 -8.99 39.88 -45.65
CA LYS A 7 -8.26 38.62 -45.44
C LYS A 7 -8.84 37.92 -44.21
N GLU A 8 -9.30 36.67 -44.35
CA GLU A 8 -9.72 35.83 -43.21
C GLU A 8 -8.51 35.50 -42.33
N GLU A 9 -8.57 35.92 -41.07
CA GLU A 9 -7.67 35.49 -40.01
C GLU A 9 -8.06 34.09 -39.51
N PRO A 10 -7.11 33.17 -39.30
CA PRO A 10 -7.41 31.90 -38.64
C PRO A 10 -7.76 32.15 -37.17
N LYS A 11 -8.90 31.61 -36.72
CA LYS A 11 -9.34 31.68 -35.32
C LYS A 11 -8.23 31.14 -34.39
N PRO A 12 -7.86 31.85 -33.31
CA PRO A 12 -6.95 31.31 -32.31
C PRO A 12 -7.60 30.07 -31.68
N GLN A 13 -6.87 28.96 -31.66
CA GLN A 13 -7.26 27.79 -30.88
C GLN A 13 -7.36 28.23 -29.42
N PRO A 14 -8.40 27.83 -28.68
CA PRO A 14 -8.50 28.18 -27.27
C PRO A 14 -7.26 27.67 -26.54
N PRO A 15 -6.69 28.45 -25.60
CA PRO A 15 -5.52 28.02 -24.84
C PRO A 15 -5.87 26.70 -24.15
N ALA A 16 -5.00 25.70 -24.30
CA ALA A 16 -5.16 24.42 -23.63
C ALA A 16 -5.33 24.67 -22.13
N ASP A 17 -6.50 24.33 -21.59
CA ASP A 17 -6.81 24.56 -20.19
C ASP A 17 -5.99 23.63 -19.31
N LEU A 18 -4.94 24.19 -18.71
CA LEU A 18 -4.01 23.48 -17.83
C LEU A 18 -4.68 22.94 -16.56
N THR A 19 -5.90 23.41 -16.24
CA THR A 19 -6.64 22.98 -15.06
C THR A 19 -7.49 21.73 -15.31
N ARG A 20 -7.55 21.23 -16.54
CA ARG A 20 -8.30 20.01 -16.89
C ARG A 20 -7.90 18.78 -16.07
N PHE A 21 -6.65 18.72 -15.58
CA PHE A 21 -6.16 17.68 -14.69
C PHE A 21 -6.84 17.70 -13.30
N LEU A 22 -7.14 18.88 -12.76
CA LEU A 22 -7.79 19.04 -11.45
C LEU A 22 -9.28 18.67 -11.48
N ALA A 23 -9.91 18.77 -12.65
CA ALA A 23 -11.31 18.43 -12.87
C ALA A 23 -11.53 16.93 -13.15
N GLN A 24 -10.46 16.13 -13.23
CA GLN A 24 -10.59 14.69 -13.41
C GLN A 24 -11.03 14.08 -12.07
N PRO A 25 -12.23 13.48 -11.97
CA PRO A 25 -12.58 12.70 -10.79
C PRO A 25 -11.52 11.60 -10.64
N PRO A 26 -11.08 11.28 -9.42
CA PRO A 26 -10.08 10.25 -9.22
C PRO A 26 -10.58 8.97 -9.88
N GLU A 27 -9.94 8.56 -10.98
CA GLU A 27 -10.11 7.21 -11.50
C GLU A 27 -9.69 6.30 -10.35
N GLN A 28 -10.68 5.62 -9.77
CA GLN A 28 -10.43 4.64 -8.73
C GLN A 28 -9.41 3.67 -9.33
N PRO A 29 -8.22 3.50 -8.70
CA PRO A 29 -7.35 2.42 -9.09
C PRO A 29 -8.19 1.17 -8.97
N THR A 30 -8.41 0.47 -10.09
CA THR A 30 -9.05 -0.84 -10.05
C THR A 30 -8.10 -1.71 -9.25
N ALA A 31 -8.38 -1.82 -7.95
CA ALA A 31 -7.56 -2.59 -7.04
C ALA A 31 -7.44 -3.99 -7.65
N PRO A 32 -6.21 -4.52 -7.89
CA PRO A 32 -6.08 -5.91 -8.24
C PRO A 32 -6.78 -6.70 -7.15
N ALA A 33 -7.73 -7.56 -7.55
CA ALA A 33 -8.51 -8.38 -6.64
C ALA A 33 -7.57 -9.01 -5.61
N PRO A 34 -7.90 -8.94 -4.30
CA PRO A 34 -7.07 -9.56 -3.28
C PRO A 34 -6.97 -11.03 -3.64
N GLN A 35 -5.75 -11.54 -3.87
CA GLN A 35 -5.50 -12.97 -4.03
C GLN A 35 -5.62 -13.60 -2.62
N PRO A 36 -6.79 -14.14 -2.23
CA PRO A 36 -7.08 -14.39 -0.80
C PRO A 36 -6.25 -15.56 -0.26
N LEU A 37 -5.93 -16.51 -1.14
CA LEU A 37 -5.22 -17.73 -0.80
C LEU A 37 -3.79 -17.46 -0.33
N LEU A 38 -3.08 -16.57 -1.03
CA LEU A 38 -1.71 -16.20 -0.63
C LEU A 38 -1.68 -15.41 0.68
N SER A 39 -2.72 -14.62 0.98
CA SER A 39 -2.79 -13.89 2.24
C SER A 39 -2.98 -14.81 3.45
N GLU A 40 -3.84 -15.82 3.35
CA GLU A 40 -4.12 -16.73 4.48
C GLU A 40 -2.92 -17.61 4.84
N GLU A 41 -2.18 -18.10 3.85
CA GLU A 41 -0.97 -18.89 4.09
C GLU A 41 0.12 -18.07 4.79
N VAL A 42 0.33 -16.82 4.35
CA VAL A 42 1.29 -15.92 4.98
C VAL A 42 0.86 -15.56 6.40
N GLU A 43 -0.42 -15.31 6.64
CA GLU A 43 -0.96 -15.12 8.00
C GLU A 43 -0.67 -16.31 8.91
N ARG A 44 -0.95 -17.54 8.45
CA ARG A 44 -0.67 -18.76 9.21
C ARG A 44 0.82 -18.91 9.50
N ALA A 45 1.68 -18.64 8.52
CA ALA A 45 3.12 -18.71 8.69
C ALA A 45 3.62 -17.71 9.76
N VAL A 46 3.19 -16.45 9.66
CA VAL A 46 3.54 -15.39 10.62
C VAL A 46 3.06 -15.75 12.03
N LEU A 47 1.81 -16.19 12.17
CA LEU A 47 1.24 -16.59 13.46
C LEU A 47 2.00 -17.77 14.07
N ASN A 48 2.31 -18.79 13.28
CA ASN A 48 3.07 -19.96 13.74
C ASN A 48 4.49 -19.59 14.17
N TYR A 49 5.15 -18.68 13.45
CA TYR A 49 6.47 -18.19 13.83
C TYR A 49 6.43 -17.49 15.19
N ILE A 50 5.48 -16.56 15.37
CA ILE A 50 5.31 -15.83 16.64
C ILE A 50 4.98 -16.80 17.78
N ARG A 51 4.09 -17.79 17.56
CA ARG A 51 3.75 -18.81 18.57
C ARG A 51 4.94 -19.65 19.02
N ARG A 52 5.81 -20.05 18.08
CA ARG A 52 7.01 -20.85 18.39
C ARG A 52 8.05 -20.07 19.18
N LYS A 53 8.18 -18.77 18.93
CA LYS A 53 9.16 -17.89 19.58
C LYS A 53 8.64 -17.20 20.85
N GLY A 54 7.31 -17.06 20.99
CA GLY A 54 6.67 -16.35 22.08
C GLY A 54 6.67 -14.83 21.90
N ARG A 55 7.84 -14.20 22.05
CA ARG A 55 8.05 -12.75 21.90
C ARG A 55 9.04 -12.48 20.78
N VAL A 56 8.60 -11.81 19.73
CA VAL A 56 9.41 -11.55 18.53
C VAL A 56 9.45 -10.04 18.27
N THR A 57 10.63 -9.47 18.07
CA THR A 57 10.72 -8.05 17.72
C THR A 57 10.32 -7.82 16.26
N LYS A 58 9.92 -6.60 15.91
CA LYS A 58 9.55 -6.23 14.54
C LYS A 58 10.67 -6.54 13.54
N SER A 59 11.92 -6.27 13.89
CA SER A 59 13.09 -6.52 13.05
C SER A 59 13.37 -8.00 12.89
N GLU A 60 13.27 -8.79 13.96
CA GLU A 60 13.42 -10.25 13.87
C GLU A 60 12.33 -10.85 12.97
N LEU A 61 11.08 -10.42 13.17
CA LEU A 61 9.94 -10.90 12.39
C LEU A 61 10.07 -10.53 10.90
N TYR A 62 10.54 -9.32 10.61
CA TYR A 62 10.77 -8.88 9.23
C TYR A 62 11.96 -9.58 8.59
N LYS A 63 13.04 -9.83 9.34
CA LYS A 63 14.20 -10.59 8.85
C LYS A 63 13.79 -12.02 8.48
N TRP A 64 13.08 -12.69 9.37
CA TRP A 64 12.53 -14.02 9.12
C TRP A 64 11.62 -14.05 7.89
N SER A 65 10.77 -13.04 7.70
CA SER A 65 9.87 -13.00 6.54
C SER A 65 10.63 -12.84 5.22
N LYS A 66 11.68 -12.02 5.19
CA LYS A 66 12.59 -11.91 4.04
C LYS A 66 13.31 -13.24 3.76
N ASP A 67 13.85 -13.88 4.79
CA ASP A 67 14.56 -15.17 4.66
C ASP A 67 13.62 -16.28 4.17
N SER A 68 12.33 -16.16 4.47
CA SER A 68 11.27 -17.08 4.02
C SER A 68 10.71 -16.75 2.63
N GLY A 69 11.26 -15.75 1.92
CA GLY A 69 10.80 -15.34 0.59
C GLY A 69 9.45 -14.61 0.57
N ILE A 70 8.96 -14.13 1.72
CA ILE A 70 7.68 -13.43 1.83
C ILE A 70 7.87 -11.99 1.32
N LYS A 71 7.03 -11.58 0.35
CA LYS A 71 7.05 -10.20 -0.17
C LYS A 71 6.69 -9.21 0.95
N PRO A 72 7.35 -8.02 1.02
CA PRO A 72 7.07 -7.04 2.06
C PRO A 72 5.59 -6.65 2.19
N ALA A 73 4.91 -6.43 1.06
CA ALA A 73 3.48 -6.10 1.07
C ALA A 73 2.63 -7.21 1.69
N ALA A 74 2.88 -8.47 1.32
CA ALA A 74 2.16 -9.62 1.89
C ALA A 74 2.42 -9.77 3.39
N PHE A 75 3.67 -9.56 3.82
CA PHE A 75 4.06 -9.56 5.22
C PHE A 75 3.30 -8.50 6.03
N TYR A 76 3.33 -7.24 5.61
CA TYR A 76 2.67 -6.17 6.35
C TYR A 76 1.16 -6.31 6.36
N ASN A 77 0.56 -6.80 5.26
CA ASN A 77 -0.86 -7.11 5.19
C ASN A 77 -1.23 -8.23 6.18
N ALA A 78 -0.43 -9.30 6.24
CA ALA A 78 -0.66 -10.40 7.17
C ALA A 78 -0.54 -9.97 8.63
N VAL A 79 0.51 -9.21 9.00
CA VAL A 79 0.66 -8.67 10.36
C VAL A 79 -0.53 -7.78 10.74
N THR A 80 -0.95 -6.90 9.83
CA THR A 80 -2.09 -6.00 10.06
C THR A 80 -3.39 -6.78 10.24
N SER A 81 -3.62 -7.80 9.41
CA SER A 81 -4.77 -8.69 9.50
C SER A 81 -4.79 -9.51 10.81
N LEU A 82 -3.64 -10.03 11.24
CA LEU A 82 -3.53 -10.77 12.51
C LEU A 82 -3.77 -9.85 13.73
N LEU A 83 -3.33 -8.59 13.67
CA LEU A 83 -3.61 -7.59 14.70
C LEU A 83 -5.10 -7.24 14.75
N SER A 84 -5.75 -7.03 13.59
CA SER A 84 -7.18 -6.69 13.53
C SER A 84 -8.06 -7.86 13.99
N LYS A 85 -7.66 -9.10 13.67
CA LYS A 85 -8.29 -10.34 14.18
C LYS A 85 -8.00 -10.59 15.66
N GLY A 86 -7.09 -9.83 16.27
CA GLY A 86 -6.71 -9.98 17.68
C GLY A 86 -5.92 -11.26 17.99
N LEU A 87 -5.38 -11.96 16.98
CA LEU A 87 -4.60 -13.19 17.13
C LEU A 87 -3.18 -12.94 17.61
N ILE A 88 -2.67 -11.73 17.35
CA ILE A 88 -1.40 -11.24 17.89
C ILE A 88 -1.61 -9.90 18.57
N SER A 89 -0.74 -9.57 19.52
CA SER A 89 -0.66 -8.26 20.16
C SER A 89 0.68 -7.60 19.82
N ARG A 90 0.72 -6.26 19.88
CA ARG A 90 1.96 -5.49 19.81
C ARG A 90 2.14 -4.68 21.09
N SER A 91 3.37 -4.65 21.59
CA SER A 91 3.78 -3.81 22.72
C SER A 91 5.14 -3.20 22.40
N PHE A 92 5.37 -1.96 22.81
CA PHE A 92 6.70 -1.36 22.71
C PHE A 92 7.58 -1.86 23.86
N ASP A 93 8.79 -2.32 23.55
CA ASP A 93 9.79 -2.71 24.53
C ASP A 93 10.85 -1.59 24.63
N PRO A 94 10.93 -0.89 25.77
CA PRO A 94 11.82 0.25 25.93
C PRO A 94 13.29 -0.14 26.00
N GLU A 95 13.63 -1.37 26.42
CA GLU A 95 15.03 -1.82 26.48
C GLU A 95 15.59 -2.05 25.07
N LYS A 96 14.74 -2.51 24.16
CA LYS A 96 15.09 -2.79 22.76
C LYS A 96 14.74 -1.65 21.81
N GLU A 97 14.10 -0.60 22.32
CA GLU A 97 13.54 0.50 21.55
C GLU A 97 12.70 0.06 20.34
N GLU A 98 11.99 -1.07 20.48
CA GLU A 98 11.31 -1.72 19.36
C GLU A 98 9.95 -2.32 19.75
N TYR A 99 9.03 -2.40 18.76
CA TYR A 99 7.80 -3.16 18.92
C TYR A 99 8.06 -4.67 18.96
N ILE A 100 7.49 -5.31 19.96
CA ILE A 100 7.43 -6.76 20.12
C ILE A 100 6.02 -7.24 19.77
N PHE A 101 5.98 -8.32 19.02
CA PHE A 101 4.78 -9.07 18.72
C PHE A 101 4.73 -10.35 19.56
N SER A 102 3.54 -10.65 20.08
CA SER A 102 3.27 -11.90 20.80
C SER A 102 1.92 -12.47 20.40
N ALA A 103 1.79 -13.79 20.38
CA ALA A 103 0.52 -14.45 20.12
C ALA A 103 -0.39 -14.30 21.34
N LYS A 104 -1.70 -14.17 21.10
CA LYS A 104 -2.70 -14.32 22.16
C LYS A 104 -3.08 -15.78 22.37
#